data_AF-A0AAI9SWD1-F1
#
_entry.id   AF-A0AAI9SWD1-F1
#
_cell.length_a   1.000
_cell.length_b   1.000
_cell.length_c   1.000
_cell.angle_alpha   90.00
_cell.angle_beta   90.00
_cell.angle_gamma   90.00
#
_symmetry.space_group_name_H-M   'P 1'
#
loop_
_entity.id
_entity.type
_entity.pdbx_description
1 polymer ?
#
loop_
_entity_poly.entity_id
_entity_poly.type
_entity_poly.pdbx_seq_one_letter_code
_entity_poly.pdbx_strand_id
1 'polypeptide(L)'
;MFPQQQQQQQQYQQNGHVYLPQTNFNESMFFNPDLPQEICPNVWLGPYSSLRNYSNNKILEQQKQSGGTNTSFLAKNKGIKMIINCGTTAKFLDLIENSIEVSISSDIMILSIDPAFDPQHQNEQVLISEFTTKFNRILQNYLSYFYIDNPSSINLIHQLPKSHDLTSIKSPLFTGSNLKIQFFKIVRLISLFKYIFNHEFQILILSESGDLNLSTGLTIAYLMDNYKYNLNNSFRLIKEKRPTVMELKLNFYDDLLIVEHLKKFYLENIEIKVKNPQLLINKVKRKNSLCENDGGCGNDGDEDDAMRDEIMVGGDRKRRLH
;
A
#
# COMPACT_ATOMS: atom_id res chain seq x y z
N MET A 1 60.60 -48.70 11.65
CA MET A 1 59.75 -49.28 10.59
C MET A 1 58.34 -49.37 11.14
N PHE A 2 57.52 -48.37 10.82
CA PHE A 2 56.10 -48.29 11.14
C PHE A 2 55.40 -47.56 9.98
N PRO A 3 54.14 -47.92 9.66
CA PRO A 3 53.42 -47.46 8.49
C PRO A 3 52.60 -46.20 8.80
N GLN A 4 52.84 -45.09 8.11
CA GLN A 4 51.98 -43.90 8.11
C GLN A 4 52.19 -43.14 6.81
N GLN A 5 51.35 -43.33 5.77
CA GLN A 5 51.18 -42.34 4.68
C GLN A 5 50.07 -42.65 3.63
N GLN A 6 48.94 -43.27 4.00
CA GLN A 6 47.80 -43.41 3.06
C GLN A 6 46.42 -43.05 3.64
N GLN A 7 46.34 -42.10 4.58
CA GLN A 7 45.06 -41.61 5.13
C GLN A 7 44.93 -40.07 5.21
N GLN A 8 45.62 -39.31 4.34
CA GLN A 8 45.61 -37.84 4.40
C GLN A 8 45.23 -37.12 3.10
N GLN A 9 44.37 -37.71 2.25
CA GLN A 9 43.83 -37.02 1.06
C GLN A 9 42.29 -37.01 0.95
N GLN A 10 41.55 -37.31 2.02
CA GLN A 10 40.08 -37.17 2.04
C GLN A 10 39.54 -36.12 3.04
N GLN A 11 40.39 -35.20 3.52
CA GLN A 11 40.02 -34.21 4.54
C GLN A 11 40.06 -32.74 4.08
N TYR A 12 39.83 -32.47 2.79
CA TYR A 12 39.73 -31.10 2.25
C TYR A 12 38.50 -30.87 1.34
N GLN A 13 37.34 -31.41 1.73
CA GLN A 13 36.03 -31.01 1.16
C GLN A 13 34.95 -30.84 2.24
N GLN A 14 35.32 -30.26 3.39
CA GLN A 14 34.33 -29.77 4.34
C GLN A 14 34.77 -28.40 4.82
N ASN A 15 34.23 -27.35 4.22
CA ASN A 15 33.98 -26.05 4.87
C ASN A 15 33.20 -25.15 3.90
N GLY A 16 32.01 -24.72 4.33
CA GLY A 16 31.22 -23.76 3.57
C GLY A 16 29.73 -23.72 3.86
N HIS A 17 29.20 -24.43 4.86
CA HIS A 17 27.85 -24.11 5.36
C HIS A 17 27.95 -22.83 6.20
N VAL A 18 27.79 -21.70 5.53
CA VAL A 18 27.38 -20.45 6.18
C VAL A 18 26.00 -20.72 6.77
N TYR A 19 25.96 -21.07 8.05
CA TYR A 19 24.73 -20.96 8.84
C TYR A 19 24.41 -19.47 8.94
N LEU A 20 23.66 -18.97 7.95
CA LEU A 20 22.83 -17.80 8.16
C LEU A 20 21.93 -18.15 9.36
N PRO A 21 21.90 -17.34 10.43
CA PRO A 21 20.86 -17.49 11.41
C PRO A 21 19.56 -17.20 10.67
N GLN A 22 18.78 -18.24 10.38
CA GLN A 22 17.37 -18.08 10.10
C GLN A 22 16.74 -17.55 11.38
N THR A 23 16.77 -16.23 11.56
CA THR A 23 15.77 -15.54 12.37
C THR A 23 14.47 -15.59 11.59
N ASN A 24 13.93 -16.79 11.39
CA ASN A 24 12.49 -16.98 11.21
C ASN A 24 11.87 -16.70 12.59
N PHE A 25 11.81 -15.42 12.96
CA PHE A 25 10.77 -15.00 13.88
C PHE A 25 9.47 -15.39 13.19
N ASN A 26 8.81 -16.42 13.70
CA ASN A 26 7.51 -16.90 13.23
C ASN A 26 6.45 -15.81 13.52
N GLU A 27 6.46 -14.71 12.78
CA GLU A 27 5.36 -13.73 12.76
C GLU A 27 4.04 -14.41 12.33
N SER A 28 4.11 -15.57 11.68
CA SER A 28 2.97 -16.44 11.36
C SER A 28 2.21 -16.96 12.59
N MET A 29 2.83 -17.01 13.78
CA MET A 29 2.14 -17.41 15.02
C MET A 29 1.17 -16.34 15.55
N PHE A 30 1.29 -15.11 15.06
CA PHE A 30 0.48 -13.96 15.50
C PHE A 30 -0.45 -13.42 14.40
N PHE A 31 -0.41 -14.06 13.23
CA PHE A 31 -1.27 -13.71 12.10
C PHE A 31 -2.71 -14.17 12.36
N ASN A 32 -3.66 -13.24 12.24
CA ASN A 32 -5.09 -13.54 12.25
C ASN A 32 -5.69 -13.18 10.87
N PRO A 33 -6.24 -14.16 10.11
CA PRO A 33 -6.80 -13.93 8.78
C PRO A 33 -8.02 -13.01 8.79
N ASP A 34 -8.76 -12.96 9.89
CA ASP A 34 -10.00 -12.20 10.05
C ASP A 34 -9.76 -10.71 10.38
N LEU A 35 -8.50 -10.32 10.50
CA LEU A 35 -8.03 -9.00 10.87
C LEU A 35 -7.26 -8.33 9.73
N PRO A 36 -7.34 -6.98 9.61
CA PRO A 36 -6.54 -6.25 8.66
C PRO A 36 -5.08 -6.23 9.11
N GLN A 37 -4.16 -6.34 8.16
CA GLN A 37 -2.72 -6.27 8.39
C GLN A 37 -2.16 -5.00 7.75
N GLU A 38 -1.31 -4.28 8.47
CA GLU A 38 -0.61 -3.12 7.93
C GLU A 38 0.51 -3.59 7.01
N ILE A 39 0.38 -3.30 5.72
CA ILE A 39 1.37 -3.69 4.70
C ILE A 39 2.51 -2.68 4.68
N CYS A 40 2.17 -1.40 4.83
CA CYS A 40 3.11 -0.29 4.96
C CYS A 40 2.41 0.88 5.68
N PRO A 41 3.13 1.93 6.11
CA PRO A 41 2.56 2.99 6.95
C PRO A 41 1.21 3.52 6.46
N ASN A 42 0.20 3.36 7.33
CA ASN A 42 -1.20 3.74 7.16
C ASN A 42 -1.94 3.06 6.00
N VAL A 43 -1.43 1.94 5.47
CA VAL A 43 -2.09 1.15 4.41
C VAL A 43 -2.29 -0.28 4.90
N TRP A 44 -3.55 -0.63 5.08
CA TRP A 44 -4.00 -1.88 5.63
C TRP A 44 -4.65 -2.73 4.54
N LEU A 45 -4.42 -4.05 4.59
CA LEU A 45 -5.06 -5.04 3.73
C LEU A 45 -5.83 -6.03 4.61
N GLY A 46 -7.12 -6.23 4.35
CA GLY A 46 -7.93 -7.08 5.21
C GLY A 46 -9.25 -7.59 4.63
N PRO A 47 -9.90 -8.51 5.36
CA PRO A 47 -11.23 -9.04 5.03
C PRO A 47 -12.36 -8.08 5.38
N TYR A 48 -13.56 -8.34 4.85
CA TYR A 48 -14.79 -7.62 5.23
C TYR A 48 -15.10 -7.69 6.72
N SER A 49 -14.67 -8.72 7.44
CA SER A 49 -14.79 -8.79 8.91
C SER A 49 -14.09 -7.64 9.62
N SER A 50 -13.14 -6.96 8.97
CA SER A 50 -12.45 -5.76 9.48
C SER A 50 -13.39 -4.56 9.66
N LEU A 51 -14.54 -4.55 8.98
CA LEU A 51 -15.55 -3.48 9.07
C LEU A 51 -16.56 -3.70 10.21
N ARG A 52 -16.57 -4.88 10.82
CA ARG A 52 -17.53 -5.22 11.86
C ARG A 52 -17.15 -4.56 13.18
N ASN A 53 -18.10 -3.86 13.77
CA ASN A 53 -18.02 -3.36 15.13
C ASN A 53 -18.29 -4.52 16.09
N TYR A 54 -17.25 -5.24 16.48
CA TYR A 54 -17.37 -6.24 17.53
C TYR A 54 -17.58 -5.54 18.88
N SER A 55 -18.84 -5.30 19.23
CA SER A 55 -19.24 -4.78 20.55
C SER A 55 -19.05 -5.82 21.68
N ASN A 56 -18.53 -7.02 21.39
CA ASN A 56 -18.47 -8.13 22.35
C ASN A 56 -17.05 -8.66 22.59
N ASN A 57 -16.70 -8.66 23.87
CA ASN A 57 -15.39 -8.88 24.52
C ASN A 57 -14.61 -10.19 24.21
N LYS A 58 -15.00 -11.04 23.26
CA LYS A 58 -14.31 -12.34 23.05
C LYS A 58 -13.12 -12.31 22.07
N ILE A 59 -13.13 -11.41 21.08
CA ILE A 59 -11.99 -11.26 20.15
C ILE A 59 -10.89 -10.36 20.74
N LEU A 60 -11.28 -9.46 21.66
CA LEU A 60 -10.38 -8.55 22.40
C LEU A 60 -9.35 -9.28 23.28
N GLU A 61 -9.62 -10.51 23.72
CA GLU A 61 -8.68 -11.27 24.57
C GLU A 61 -7.63 -12.04 23.77
N GLN A 62 -7.95 -12.51 22.55
CA GLN A 62 -6.97 -13.18 21.69
C GLN A 62 -5.99 -12.19 21.04
N GLN A 63 -6.39 -10.93 20.85
CA GLN A 63 -5.54 -9.87 20.29
C GLN A 63 -4.48 -9.31 21.24
N LYS A 64 -4.61 -9.52 22.57
CA LYS A 64 -3.57 -9.12 23.54
C LYS A 64 -2.29 -9.96 23.44
N GLN A 65 -2.36 -11.15 22.86
CA GLN A 65 -1.22 -12.07 22.80
C GLN A 65 -0.41 -11.92 21.50
N SER A 66 -0.96 -11.27 20.47
CA SER A 66 -0.35 -11.15 19.13
C SER A 66 0.34 -9.83 18.81
N GLY A 67 0.54 -8.95 19.79
CA GLY A 67 1.29 -7.69 19.60
C GLY A 67 0.64 -6.69 18.62
N GLY A 68 -0.55 -7.00 18.09
CA GLY A 68 -1.31 -6.12 17.22
C GLY A 68 -2.00 -5.00 18.00
N THR A 69 -1.89 -3.77 17.52
CA THR A 69 -2.54 -2.61 18.13
C THR A 69 -4.07 -2.76 18.12
N ASN A 70 -4.67 -2.71 19.32
CA ASN A 70 -6.10 -2.88 19.67
C ASN A 70 -7.06 -1.84 19.07
N THR A 71 -7.17 -1.73 17.76
CA THR A 71 -8.08 -0.77 17.12
C THR A 71 -8.76 -1.39 15.91
N SER A 72 -10.08 -1.57 15.95
CA SER A 72 -10.84 -1.63 14.70
C SER A 72 -10.44 -0.40 13.88
N PHE A 73 -10.11 -0.60 12.58
CA PHE A 73 -9.76 0.50 11.67
C PHE A 73 -10.80 1.63 11.75
N LEU A 74 -12.06 1.28 12.03
CA LEU A 74 -13.15 2.23 12.24
C LEU A 74 -13.14 2.85 13.64
N ALA A 75 -12.81 2.08 14.69
CA ALA A 75 -13.08 2.43 16.08
C ALA A 75 -12.08 3.40 16.77
N LYS A 76 -10.87 3.62 16.25
CA LYS A 76 -9.90 4.54 16.90
C LYS A 76 -9.01 5.26 15.89
N ASN A 77 -9.31 6.54 15.65
CA ASN A 77 -8.35 7.64 15.44
C ASN A 77 -9.07 8.86 14.86
N LYS A 78 -8.66 10.06 15.30
CA LYS A 78 -8.95 11.35 14.65
C LYS A 78 -8.10 11.41 13.38
N GLY A 79 -8.65 11.05 12.24
CA GLY A 79 -7.91 11.03 10.98
C GLY A 79 -8.82 10.62 9.83
N ILE A 80 -8.54 11.15 8.65
CA ILE A 80 -9.35 10.89 7.45
C ILE A 80 -9.05 9.49 6.94
N LYS A 81 -10.10 8.74 6.61
CA LYS A 81 -10.00 7.34 6.22
C LYS A 81 -10.54 7.11 4.81
N MET A 82 -9.93 6.15 4.13
CA MET A 82 -10.41 5.64 2.86
C MET A 82 -10.54 4.12 2.92
N ILE A 83 -11.68 3.60 2.48
CA ILE A 83 -11.94 2.19 2.31
C ILE A 83 -12.03 1.91 0.81
N ILE A 84 -11.30 0.91 0.33
CA ILE A 84 -11.29 0.51 -1.07
C ILE A 84 -11.69 -0.96 -1.14
N ASN A 85 -12.92 -1.22 -1.59
CA ASN A 85 -13.38 -2.57 -1.86
C ASN A 85 -12.76 -3.09 -3.17
N CYS A 86 -12.20 -4.30 -3.13
CA CYS A 86 -11.69 -5.07 -4.26
C CYS A 86 -12.35 -6.46 -4.38
N GLY A 87 -13.41 -6.73 -3.59
CA GLY A 87 -14.29 -7.88 -3.75
C GLY A 87 -15.53 -7.54 -4.58
N THR A 88 -16.50 -8.44 -4.60
CA THR A 88 -17.73 -8.23 -5.38
C THR A 88 -18.47 -6.99 -4.88
N THR A 89 -18.71 -6.02 -5.77
CA THR A 89 -19.37 -4.75 -5.40
C THR A 89 -20.74 -5.00 -4.79
N ALA A 90 -21.58 -5.85 -5.37
CA ALA A 90 -22.91 -6.16 -4.83
C ALA A 90 -22.87 -6.65 -3.36
N LYS A 91 -22.00 -7.64 -3.05
CA LYS A 91 -21.82 -8.14 -1.68
C LYS A 91 -21.31 -7.07 -0.73
N PHE A 92 -20.42 -6.20 -1.20
CA PHE A 92 -19.91 -5.10 -0.41
C PHE A 92 -21.01 -4.07 -0.10
N LEU A 93 -21.85 -3.73 -1.08
CA LEU A 93 -22.97 -2.81 -0.90
C LEU A 93 -24.01 -3.36 0.08
N ASP A 94 -24.36 -4.64 -0.05
CA ASP A 94 -25.26 -5.34 0.89
C ASP A 94 -24.68 -5.32 2.32
N LEU A 95 -23.37 -5.60 2.46
CA LEU A 95 -22.69 -5.55 3.75
C LEU A 95 -22.80 -4.17 4.41
N ILE A 96 -22.53 -3.09 3.69
CA ILE A 96 -22.45 -1.75 4.30
C ILE A 96 -23.82 -1.12 4.59
N GLU A 97 -24.86 -1.44 3.81
CA GLU A 97 -26.19 -0.85 4.00
C GLU A 97 -27.11 -1.74 4.85
N ASN A 98 -27.00 -3.08 4.75
CA ASN A 98 -27.93 -4.00 5.44
C ASN A 98 -27.36 -4.67 6.70
N SER A 99 -26.05 -4.62 6.95
CA SER A 99 -25.47 -5.28 8.14
C SER A 99 -25.45 -4.38 9.36
N ILE A 100 -26.19 -4.79 10.40
CA ILE A 100 -26.25 -4.11 11.71
C ILE A 100 -24.87 -4.00 12.39
N GLU A 101 -23.96 -4.94 12.08
CA GLU A 101 -22.61 -4.98 12.64
C GLU A 101 -21.66 -3.94 12.02
N VAL A 102 -22.03 -3.30 10.90
CA VAL A 102 -21.18 -2.35 10.18
C VAL A 102 -21.76 -0.95 10.34
N SER A 103 -20.96 -0.04 10.89
CA SER A 103 -21.31 1.38 10.96
C SER A 103 -20.16 2.20 10.43
N ILE A 104 -20.37 2.86 9.28
CA ILE A 104 -19.38 3.68 8.60
C ILE A 104 -19.73 5.15 8.80
N SER A 105 -18.78 5.92 9.34
CA SER A 105 -18.93 7.36 9.52
C SER A 105 -18.99 8.08 8.17
N SER A 106 -19.70 9.22 8.13
CA SER A 106 -19.98 9.98 6.92
C SER A 106 -18.77 10.71 6.32
N ASP A 107 -17.65 10.75 7.02
CA ASP A 107 -16.39 11.38 6.62
C ASP A 107 -15.39 10.40 5.98
N ILE A 108 -15.74 9.10 5.93
CA ILE A 108 -14.93 8.05 5.32
C ILE A 108 -15.19 8.01 3.81
N MET A 109 -14.12 8.11 3.03
CA MET A 109 -14.19 7.90 1.58
C MET A 109 -14.32 6.41 1.29
N ILE A 110 -15.31 6.02 0.50
CA ILE A 110 -15.49 4.64 0.08
C ILE A 110 -15.41 4.56 -1.44
N LEU A 111 -14.53 3.68 -1.91
CA LEU A 111 -14.37 3.34 -3.32
C LEU A 111 -14.60 1.83 -3.50
N SER A 112 -15.12 1.43 -4.66
CA SER A 112 -15.20 0.02 -5.05
C SER A 112 -14.56 -0.16 -6.41
N ILE A 113 -13.64 -1.12 -6.52
CA ILE A 113 -13.05 -1.56 -7.78
C ILE A 113 -13.48 -3.00 -8.05
N ASP A 114 -14.24 -3.16 -9.12
CA ASP A 114 -14.76 -4.46 -9.54
C ASP A 114 -14.88 -4.46 -11.08
N PRO A 115 -13.88 -4.99 -11.79
CA PRO A 115 -13.86 -5.00 -13.26
C PRO A 115 -15.03 -5.74 -13.89
N ALA A 116 -15.60 -6.73 -13.19
CA ALA A 116 -16.71 -7.55 -13.65
C ALA A 116 -18.07 -6.94 -13.31
N PHE A 117 -18.12 -5.92 -12.46
CA PHE A 117 -19.36 -5.27 -12.08
C PHE A 117 -19.90 -4.39 -13.20
N ASP A 118 -21.10 -4.73 -13.66
CA ASP A 118 -21.88 -3.87 -14.54
C ASP A 118 -23.08 -3.31 -13.77
N PRO A 119 -23.09 -2.00 -13.44
CA PRO A 119 -24.18 -1.36 -12.74
C PRO A 119 -25.52 -1.49 -13.47
N GLN A 120 -25.55 -1.53 -14.81
CA GLN A 120 -26.81 -1.53 -15.57
C GLN A 120 -27.55 -2.86 -15.50
N HIS A 121 -26.84 -3.95 -15.23
CA HIS A 121 -27.37 -5.31 -15.23
C HIS A 121 -27.59 -5.86 -13.81
N GLN A 122 -27.51 -5.02 -12.78
CA GLN A 122 -27.80 -5.43 -11.40
C GLN A 122 -29.27 -5.27 -11.06
N ASN A 123 -29.79 -6.21 -10.26
CA ASN A 123 -31.13 -6.13 -9.69
C ASN A 123 -31.24 -5.04 -8.61
N GLU A 124 -30.11 -4.64 -8.01
CA GLU A 124 -30.02 -3.73 -6.87
C GLU A 124 -29.76 -2.27 -7.29
N GLN A 125 -30.44 -1.79 -8.33
CA GLN A 125 -30.24 -0.43 -8.87
C GLN A 125 -30.42 0.67 -7.81
N VAL A 126 -31.40 0.49 -6.92
CA VAL A 126 -31.67 1.43 -5.82
C VAL A 126 -30.45 1.54 -4.91
N LEU A 127 -29.94 0.40 -4.42
CA LEU A 127 -28.76 0.32 -3.56
C LEU A 127 -27.53 0.97 -4.21
N ILE A 128 -27.31 0.70 -5.50
CA ILE A 128 -26.19 1.27 -6.28
C ILE A 128 -26.34 2.79 -6.38
N SER A 129 -27.56 3.28 -6.65
CA SER A 129 -27.83 4.71 -6.79
C SER A 129 -27.65 5.47 -5.46
N GLU A 130 -28.08 4.87 -4.34
CA GLU A 130 -27.92 5.42 -3.00
C GLU A 130 -26.45 5.47 -2.60
N PHE A 131 -25.72 4.36 -2.77
CA PHE A 131 -24.29 4.28 -2.55
C PHE A 131 -23.54 5.35 -3.36
N THR A 132 -23.80 5.39 -4.68
CA THR A 132 -23.14 6.32 -5.59
C THR A 132 -23.42 7.75 -5.16
N THR A 133 -24.66 8.11 -4.84
CA THR A 133 -25.01 9.47 -4.41
C THR A 133 -24.30 9.85 -3.10
N LYS A 134 -24.34 8.97 -2.09
CA LYS A 134 -23.78 9.20 -0.76
C LYS A 134 -22.26 9.37 -0.81
N PHE A 135 -21.56 8.41 -1.40
CA PHE A 135 -20.10 8.38 -1.37
C PHE A 135 -19.44 9.22 -2.48
N ASN A 136 -20.12 9.43 -3.62
CA ASN A 136 -19.61 10.39 -4.61
C ASN A 136 -19.62 11.80 -4.05
N ARG A 137 -20.65 12.21 -3.29
CA ARG A 137 -20.67 13.54 -2.66
C ARG A 137 -19.44 13.76 -1.77
N ILE A 138 -19.09 12.77 -0.94
CA ILE A 138 -17.90 12.84 -0.08
C ILE A 138 -16.63 12.96 -0.91
N LEU A 139 -16.48 12.10 -1.93
CA LEU A 139 -15.33 12.11 -2.83
C LEU A 139 -15.16 13.45 -3.57
N GLN A 140 -16.25 13.98 -4.15
CA GLN A 140 -16.23 15.25 -4.87
C GLN A 140 -15.94 16.43 -3.95
N ASN A 141 -16.41 16.40 -2.69
CA ASN A 141 -16.09 17.44 -1.73
C ASN A 141 -14.57 17.49 -1.45
N TYR A 142 -13.94 16.33 -1.24
CA TYR A 142 -12.50 16.26 -1.02
C TYR A 142 -11.67 16.63 -2.26
N LEU A 143 -12.09 16.20 -3.45
CA LEU A 143 -11.45 16.59 -4.70
C LEU A 143 -11.58 18.10 -4.93
N SER A 144 -12.77 18.67 -4.76
CA SER A 144 -13.02 20.10 -4.93
C SER A 144 -12.18 20.91 -3.94
N TYR A 145 -12.15 20.49 -2.68
CA TYR A 145 -11.29 21.10 -1.66
C TYR A 145 -9.82 21.13 -2.09
N PHE A 146 -9.28 20.01 -2.58
CA PHE A 146 -7.91 19.96 -3.08
C PHE A 146 -7.65 20.94 -4.23
N TYR A 147 -8.48 20.91 -5.27
CA TYR A 147 -8.22 21.69 -6.49
C TYR A 147 -8.48 23.19 -6.31
N ILE A 148 -9.39 23.57 -5.41
CA ILE A 148 -9.62 24.97 -5.03
C ILE A 148 -8.41 25.51 -4.26
N ASP A 149 -7.92 24.77 -3.27
CA ASP A 149 -6.80 25.21 -2.43
C ASP A 149 -5.44 25.07 -3.15
N ASN A 150 -5.38 24.32 -4.26
CA ASN A 150 -4.16 24.04 -5.00
C ASN A 150 -4.35 24.29 -6.52
N PRO A 151 -4.39 25.56 -6.96
CA PRO A 151 -4.60 25.91 -8.37
C PRO A 151 -3.48 25.43 -9.30
N SER A 152 -2.29 25.11 -8.75
CA SER A 152 -1.16 24.49 -9.47
C SER A 152 -0.99 23.00 -9.15
N SER A 153 -2.09 22.28 -8.91
CA SER A 153 -2.12 20.83 -8.61
C SER A 153 -1.33 19.95 -9.58
N ILE A 154 -1.20 20.37 -10.84
CA ILE A 154 -0.38 19.71 -11.87
C ILE A 154 1.10 19.57 -11.46
N ASN A 155 1.56 20.41 -10.53
CA ASN A 155 2.91 20.43 -9.97
C ASN A 155 3.01 19.74 -8.60
N LEU A 156 1.93 19.09 -8.13
CA LEU A 156 1.92 18.44 -6.81
C LEU A 156 1.90 16.92 -6.93
N ILE A 157 1.25 16.38 -7.94
CA ILE A 157 1.15 14.93 -8.18
C ILE A 157 1.49 14.62 -9.63
N HIS A 158 2.06 13.45 -9.89
CA HIS A 158 2.20 13.05 -11.29
C HIS A 158 0.84 12.83 -11.93
N GLN A 159 0.78 13.19 -13.21
CA GLN A 159 -0.41 13.04 -14.03
C GLN A 159 -0.77 11.57 -14.27
N LEU A 160 -2.04 11.33 -14.59
CA LEU A 160 -2.46 10.02 -15.11
C LEU A 160 -2.01 9.86 -16.58
N PRO A 161 -1.94 8.62 -17.08
CA PRO A 161 -1.72 8.35 -18.49
C PRO A 161 -2.65 9.10 -19.44
N LYS A 162 -2.16 9.38 -20.66
CA LYS A 162 -2.97 9.75 -21.84
C LYS A 162 -4.05 10.81 -21.58
N SER A 163 -3.71 11.93 -20.95
CA SER A 163 -4.62 13.06 -20.65
C SER A 163 -5.82 12.74 -19.75
N HIS A 164 -5.79 11.60 -19.04
CA HIS A 164 -6.72 11.40 -17.95
C HIS A 164 -6.40 12.37 -16.80
N ASP A 165 -7.42 12.81 -16.08
CA ASP A 165 -7.28 13.63 -14.87
C ASP A 165 -8.09 13.01 -13.72
N LEU A 166 -7.64 13.20 -12.49
CA LEU A 166 -8.39 12.77 -11.30
C LEU A 166 -9.71 13.54 -11.16
N THR A 167 -9.80 14.77 -11.67
CA THR A 167 -11.07 15.52 -11.77
C THR A 167 -12.14 14.79 -12.60
N SER A 168 -11.73 13.86 -13.47
CA SER A 168 -12.67 13.06 -14.26
C SER A 168 -13.32 11.91 -13.49
N ILE A 169 -12.93 11.66 -12.23
CA ILE A 169 -13.55 10.64 -11.39
C ILE A 169 -14.94 11.15 -10.97
N LYS A 170 -15.98 10.62 -11.61
CA LYS A 170 -17.38 11.02 -11.37
C LYS A 170 -18.16 10.03 -10.48
N SER A 171 -17.54 8.93 -10.11
CA SER A 171 -18.18 7.85 -9.35
C SER A 171 -17.17 7.19 -8.41
N PRO A 172 -17.59 6.76 -7.21
CA PRO A 172 -16.80 5.91 -6.33
C PRO A 172 -16.69 4.46 -6.84
N LEU A 173 -17.46 4.09 -7.87
CA LEU A 173 -17.44 2.77 -8.49
C LEU A 173 -16.51 2.77 -9.71
N PHE A 174 -15.41 2.03 -9.61
CA PHE A 174 -14.44 1.80 -10.68
C PHE A 174 -14.72 0.45 -11.34
N THR A 175 -15.44 0.51 -12.46
CA THR A 175 -15.85 -0.67 -13.24
C THR A 175 -15.16 -0.70 -14.60
N GLY A 176 -15.27 -1.85 -15.29
CA GLY A 176 -14.78 -2.04 -16.65
C GLY A 176 -13.39 -2.68 -16.74
N SER A 177 -13.02 -3.01 -17.96
CA SER A 177 -11.89 -3.92 -18.25
C SER A 177 -10.51 -3.31 -18.16
N ASN A 178 -10.37 -1.98 -18.18
CA ASN A 178 -9.07 -1.31 -18.14
C ASN A 178 -8.57 -1.18 -16.69
N LEU A 179 -8.12 -2.28 -16.13
CA LEU A 179 -7.65 -2.34 -14.74
C LEU A 179 -6.42 -1.44 -14.49
N LYS A 180 -5.57 -1.27 -15.51
CA LYS A 180 -4.40 -0.38 -15.41
C LYS A 180 -4.80 1.07 -15.11
N ILE A 181 -5.79 1.62 -15.84
CA ILE A 181 -6.20 3.01 -15.58
C ILE A 181 -6.90 3.13 -14.23
N GLN A 182 -7.61 2.11 -13.77
CA GLN A 182 -8.22 2.08 -12.44
C GLN A 182 -7.14 2.11 -11.35
N PHE A 183 -6.08 1.30 -11.48
CA PHE A 183 -4.92 1.36 -10.58
C PHE A 183 -4.28 2.74 -10.56
N PHE A 184 -4.04 3.36 -11.72
CA PHE A 184 -3.54 4.74 -11.78
C PHE A 184 -4.47 5.72 -11.06
N LYS A 185 -5.77 5.69 -11.33
CA LYS A 185 -6.73 6.60 -10.68
C LYS A 185 -6.70 6.45 -9.16
N ILE A 186 -6.81 5.23 -8.65
CA ILE A 186 -6.87 4.97 -7.21
C ILE A 186 -5.54 5.31 -6.54
N VAL A 187 -4.41 4.87 -7.10
CA VAL A 187 -3.09 5.14 -6.50
C VAL A 187 -2.76 6.63 -6.51
N ARG A 188 -3.07 7.36 -7.59
CA ARG A 188 -2.86 8.81 -7.64
C ARG A 188 -3.82 9.57 -6.73
N LEU A 189 -5.06 9.09 -6.58
CA LEU A 189 -6.01 9.63 -5.61
C LEU A 189 -5.51 9.44 -4.16
N ILE A 190 -4.97 8.26 -3.84
CA ILE A 190 -4.30 8.01 -2.56
C ILE A 190 -3.15 9.00 -2.35
N SER A 191 -2.27 9.17 -3.35
CA SER A 191 -1.13 10.07 -3.25
C SER A 191 -1.56 11.54 -3.06
N LEU A 192 -2.64 11.96 -3.73
CA LEU A 192 -3.27 13.27 -3.56
C LEU A 192 -3.77 13.44 -2.11
N PHE A 193 -4.52 12.49 -1.56
CA PHE A 193 -5.02 12.62 -0.18
C PHE A 193 -3.92 12.48 0.87
N LYS A 194 -2.88 11.68 0.62
CA LYS A 194 -1.67 11.68 1.45
C LYS A 194 -0.94 13.02 1.42
N TYR A 195 -0.99 13.76 0.30
CA TYR A 195 -0.42 15.10 0.26
C TYR A 195 -1.22 16.09 1.14
N ILE A 196 -2.55 16.04 1.10
CA ILE A 196 -3.41 16.95 1.87
C ILE A 196 -3.35 16.64 3.38
N PHE A 197 -3.53 15.37 3.73
CA PHE A 197 -3.73 14.93 5.11
C PHE A 197 -2.47 14.32 5.74
N ASN A 198 -1.37 14.28 4.99
CA ASN A 198 -0.07 13.79 5.43
C ASN A 198 -0.16 12.41 6.12
N HIS A 199 0.40 12.29 7.32
CA HIS A 199 0.47 11.05 8.08
C HIS A 199 -0.84 10.66 8.78
N GLU A 200 -1.89 11.49 8.71
CA GLU A 200 -3.19 11.18 9.34
C GLU A 200 -4.11 10.38 8.41
N PHE A 201 -3.78 10.29 7.12
CA PHE A 201 -4.57 9.57 6.14
C PHE A 201 -4.36 8.05 6.24
N GLN A 202 -5.42 7.33 6.56
CA GLN A 202 -5.41 5.87 6.66
C GLN A 202 -6.23 5.22 5.56
N ILE A 203 -5.70 4.13 4.99
CA ILE A 203 -6.33 3.41 3.88
C ILE A 203 -6.51 1.97 4.28
N LEU A 204 -7.70 1.43 4.01
CA LEU A 204 -8.02 0.02 4.16
C LEU A 204 -8.46 -0.54 2.81
N ILE A 205 -7.62 -1.40 2.22
CA ILE A 205 -7.93 -2.17 1.02
C ILE A 205 -8.59 -3.48 1.48
N LEU A 206 -9.77 -3.77 0.93
CA LEU A 206 -10.62 -4.87 1.38
C LEU A 206 -11.00 -5.84 0.28
N SER A 207 -11.25 -7.08 0.66
CA SER A 207 -12.01 -8.05 -0.12
C SER A 207 -12.76 -8.99 0.80
N GLU A 208 -13.57 -9.93 0.29
CA GLU A 208 -14.36 -10.82 1.15
C GLU A 208 -13.49 -11.53 2.19
N SER A 209 -12.37 -12.13 1.75
CA SER A 209 -11.41 -12.83 2.59
C SER A 209 -10.17 -12.03 2.97
N GLY A 210 -9.97 -10.83 2.39
CA GLY A 210 -8.73 -10.06 2.51
C GLY A 210 -7.55 -10.59 1.70
N ASP A 211 -7.75 -11.67 0.94
CA ASP A 211 -6.71 -12.35 0.17
C ASP A 211 -7.00 -12.40 -1.33
N LEU A 212 -7.97 -11.62 -1.82
CA LEU A 212 -8.29 -11.63 -3.25
C LEU A 212 -7.13 -11.07 -4.07
N ASN A 213 -6.92 -11.66 -5.24
CA ASN A 213 -5.87 -11.29 -6.16
C ASN A 213 -6.00 -9.83 -6.65
N LEU A 214 -7.22 -9.31 -6.78
CA LEU A 214 -7.45 -7.90 -7.12
C LEU A 214 -6.98 -6.96 -6.00
N SER A 215 -7.28 -7.27 -4.73
CA SER A 215 -6.83 -6.48 -3.57
C SER A 215 -5.30 -6.51 -3.43
N THR A 216 -4.70 -7.67 -3.67
CA THR A 216 -3.25 -7.85 -3.73
C THR A 216 -2.65 -7.04 -4.88
N GLY A 217 -3.26 -7.10 -6.07
CA GLY A 217 -2.84 -6.34 -7.25
C GLY A 217 -2.87 -4.83 -7.02
N LEU A 218 -3.95 -4.29 -6.46
CA LEU A 218 -4.02 -2.87 -6.11
C LEU A 218 -2.93 -2.47 -5.09
N THR A 219 -2.69 -3.31 -4.08
CA THR A 219 -1.64 -3.09 -3.09
C THR A 219 -0.25 -3.11 -3.74
N ILE A 220 0.00 -4.03 -4.69
CA ILE A 220 1.24 -4.05 -5.48
C ILE A 220 1.38 -2.77 -6.30
N ALA A 221 0.33 -2.30 -6.98
CA ALA A 221 0.38 -1.06 -7.75
C ALA A 221 0.71 0.15 -6.85
N TYR A 222 0.14 0.18 -5.63
CA TYR A 222 0.47 1.19 -4.64
C TYR A 222 1.94 1.16 -4.23
N LEU A 223 2.50 -0.03 -3.94
CA LEU A 223 3.91 -0.20 -3.56
C LEU A 223 4.88 0.15 -4.70
N MET A 224 4.55 -0.24 -5.93
CA MET A 224 5.29 0.14 -7.13
C MET A 224 5.37 1.65 -7.29
N ASP A 225 4.26 2.36 -7.06
CA ASP A 225 4.24 3.81 -7.15
C ASP A 225 5.00 4.46 -5.99
N ASN A 226 4.67 4.14 -4.75
CA ASN A 226 5.11 4.91 -3.59
C ASN A 226 6.50 4.53 -3.09
N TYR A 227 6.92 3.28 -3.29
CA TYR A 227 8.19 2.74 -2.77
C TYR A 227 9.13 2.25 -3.88
N LYS A 228 8.75 2.41 -5.16
CA LYS A 228 9.55 1.99 -6.32
C LYS A 228 9.89 0.50 -6.31
N TYR A 229 9.06 -0.33 -5.67
CA TYR A 229 9.24 -1.77 -5.69
C TYR A 229 8.83 -2.34 -7.04
N ASN A 230 9.50 -3.41 -7.47
CA ASN A 230 9.03 -4.22 -8.60
C ASN A 230 7.91 -5.18 -8.13
N LEU A 231 7.32 -5.94 -9.06
CA LEU A 231 6.23 -6.87 -8.77
C LEU A 231 6.61 -7.90 -7.70
N ASN A 232 7.78 -8.52 -7.83
CA ASN A 232 8.23 -9.58 -6.92
C ASN A 232 8.48 -9.05 -5.50
N ASN A 233 9.14 -7.89 -5.36
CA ASN A 233 9.42 -7.28 -4.07
C ASN A 233 8.13 -6.79 -3.39
N SER A 234 7.20 -6.25 -4.17
CA SER A 234 5.88 -5.83 -3.67
C SER A 234 5.10 -7.03 -3.14
N PHE A 235 5.05 -8.12 -3.91
CA PHE A 235 4.37 -9.35 -3.50
C PHE A 235 5.02 -9.97 -2.26
N ARG A 236 6.36 -10.04 -2.21
CA ARG A 236 7.09 -10.57 -1.05
C ARG A 236 6.76 -9.81 0.23
N LEU A 237 6.72 -8.48 0.20
CA LEU A 237 6.33 -7.68 1.36
C LEU A 237 4.90 -7.98 1.81
N ILE A 238 3.95 -8.06 0.87
CA ILE A 238 2.56 -8.39 1.18
C ILE A 238 2.46 -9.78 1.80
N LYS A 239 3.14 -10.78 1.23
CA LYS A 239 3.14 -12.17 1.71
C LYS A 239 3.76 -12.30 3.10
N GLU A 240 4.78 -11.50 3.41
CA GLU A 240 5.39 -11.45 4.75
C GLU A 240 4.39 -10.94 5.79
N LYS A 241 3.63 -9.88 5.48
CA LYS A 241 2.65 -9.29 6.40
C LYS A 241 1.30 -10.01 6.44
N ARG A 242 0.91 -10.65 5.34
CA ARG A 242 -0.33 -11.43 5.22
C ARG A 242 -0.04 -12.77 4.52
N PRO A 243 0.39 -13.81 5.27
CA PRO A 243 0.81 -15.09 4.72
C PRO A 243 -0.28 -15.88 3.97
N THR A 244 -1.56 -15.55 4.16
CA THR A 244 -2.69 -16.17 3.45
C THR A 244 -2.85 -15.72 2.00
N VAL A 245 -2.25 -14.59 1.61
CA VAL A 245 -2.30 -14.10 0.23
C VAL A 245 -1.67 -15.12 -0.71
N MET A 246 -2.37 -15.47 -1.78
CA MET A 246 -1.89 -16.42 -2.77
C MET A 246 -1.10 -15.71 -3.88
N GLU A 247 -0.17 -16.43 -4.49
CA GLU A 247 0.56 -15.93 -5.64
C GLU A 247 -0.37 -15.78 -6.85
N LEU A 248 -0.16 -14.73 -7.64
CA LEU A 248 -0.85 -14.49 -8.90
C LEU A 248 -0.39 -15.52 -9.93
N LYS A 249 -1.28 -16.43 -10.31
CA LYS A 249 -0.95 -17.58 -11.16
C LYS A 249 -1.29 -17.30 -12.62
N LEU A 250 -0.30 -17.29 -13.51
CA LEU A 250 -0.47 -16.95 -14.93
C LEU A 250 -1.38 -17.90 -15.73
N ASN A 251 -1.70 -19.08 -15.19
CA ASN A 251 -2.64 -20.02 -15.79
C ASN A 251 -4.11 -19.77 -15.43
N PHE A 252 -4.39 -18.82 -14.53
CA PHE A 252 -5.74 -18.33 -14.27
C PHE A 252 -5.95 -17.01 -15.01
N TYR A 253 -7.04 -16.90 -15.75
CA TYR A 253 -7.30 -15.75 -16.62
C TYR A 253 -7.34 -14.42 -15.87
N ASP A 254 -8.03 -14.38 -14.72
CA ASP A 254 -8.16 -13.17 -13.91
C ASP A 254 -6.81 -12.71 -13.34
N ASP A 255 -5.99 -13.66 -12.88
CA ASP A 255 -4.63 -13.40 -12.39
C ASP A 255 -3.71 -12.90 -13.50
N LEU A 256 -3.80 -13.52 -14.68
CA LEU A 256 -3.06 -13.08 -15.86
C LEU A 256 -3.44 -11.64 -16.25
N LEU A 257 -4.74 -11.31 -16.23
CA LEU A 257 -5.19 -9.95 -16.47
C LEU A 257 -4.62 -8.97 -15.45
N ILE A 258 -4.63 -9.31 -14.16
CA ILE A 258 -4.05 -8.46 -13.11
C ILE A 258 -2.55 -8.26 -13.37
N VAL A 259 -1.80 -9.33 -13.60
CA VAL A 259 -0.34 -9.26 -13.82
C VAL A 259 0.00 -8.42 -15.06
N GLU A 260 -0.70 -8.61 -16.17
CA GLU A 260 -0.44 -7.85 -17.40
C GLU A 260 -0.76 -6.36 -17.23
N HIS A 261 -1.82 -6.02 -16.49
CA HIS A 261 -2.11 -4.62 -16.17
C HIS A 261 -1.11 -4.03 -15.19
N LEU A 262 -0.57 -4.80 -14.23
CA LEU A 262 0.49 -4.36 -13.33
C LEU A 262 1.81 -4.10 -14.06
N LYS A 263 2.21 -4.97 -14.99
CA LYS A 263 3.40 -4.74 -15.82
C LYS A 263 3.27 -3.46 -16.63
N LYS A 264 2.13 -3.26 -17.29
CA LYS A 264 1.86 -2.03 -18.06
C LYS A 264 1.80 -0.80 -17.16
N PHE A 265 1.20 -0.92 -15.98
CA PHE A 265 1.19 0.13 -14.96
C PHE A 265 2.62 0.51 -14.57
N TYR A 266 3.45 -0.46 -14.21
CA TYR A 266 4.82 -0.24 -13.75
C TYR A 266 5.67 0.52 -14.78
N LEU A 267 5.66 0.06 -16.03
CA LEU A 267 6.44 0.68 -17.11
C LEU A 267 6.00 2.13 -17.36
N GLU A 268 4.70 2.35 -17.55
CA GLU A 268 4.16 3.69 -17.80
C GLU A 268 4.34 4.61 -16.60
N ASN A 269 4.29 4.07 -15.37
CA ASN A 269 4.53 4.84 -14.16
C ASN A 269 5.98 5.33 -14.07
N ILE A 270 6.95 4.50 -14.45
CA ILE A 270 8.36 4.91 -14.55
C ILE A 270 8.49 6.04 -15.57
N GLU A 271 7.92 5.90 -16.76
CA GLU A 271 7.98 6.94 -17.80
C GLU A 271 7.41 8.27 -17.32
N ILE A 272 6.26 8.25 -16.65
CA ILE A 272 5.61 9.43 -16.07
C ILE A 272 6.51 10.07 -15.01
N LYS A 273 7.13 9.27 -14.13
CA LYS A 273 8.00 9.78 -13.06
C LYS A 273 9.33 10.33 -13.58
N VAL A 274 9.90 9.74 -14.63
CA VAL A 274 11.11 10.24 -15.28
C VAL A 274 10.86 11.59 -15.95
N LYS A 275 9.68 11.83 -16.52
CA LYS A 275 9.32 13.13 -17.11
C LYS A 275 9.27 14.25 -16.08
N ASN A 276 8.89 13.96 -14.84
CA ASN A 276 8.76 14.95 -13.77
C ASN A 276 9.30 14.40 -12.44
N PRO A 277 10.64 14.28 -12.29
CA PRO A 277 11.25 13.64 -11.12
C PRO A 277 11.07 14.43 -9.83
N GLN A 278 10.79 15.73 -9.94
CA GLN A 278 10.62 16.65 -8.81
C GLN A 278 9.23 16.59 -8.17
N LEU A 279 8.25 15.96 -8.84
CA LEU A 279 6.91 15.75 -8.30
C LEU A 279 6.96 14.63 -7.28
N LEU A 280 7.00 15.01 -6.01
CA LEU A 280 6.92 14.20 -4.78
C LEU A 280 7.43 12.76 -4.90
N ILE A 281 8.76 12.63 -4.84
CA ILE A 281 9.37 11.72 -3.87
C ILE A 281 9.17 12.40 -2.52
N ASN A 282 8.54 11.74 -1.55
CA ASN A 282 8.36 12.20 -0.16
C ASN A 282 9.56 13.03 0.34
N LYS A 283 9.54 14.36 0.13
CA LYS A 283 10.42 15.28 0.83
C LYS A 283 9.82 15.46 2.22
N VAL A 284 9.88 14.40 3.01
CA VAL A 284 9.98 14.54 4.46
C VAL A 284 11.33 15.23 4.68
N LYS A 285 11.35 16.56 4.51
CA LYS A 285 12.40 17.38 5.09
C LYS A 285 12.29 17.11 6.58
N ARG A 286 13.15 16.24 7.11
CA ARG A 286 13.50 16.25 8.52
C ARG A 286 14.02 17.67 8.78
N LYS A 287 13.15 18.57 9.22
CA LYS A 287 13.58 19.71 10.01
C LYS A 287 14.10 19.09 11.30
N ASN A 288 15.41 18.85 11.36
CA ASN A 288 16.10 18.83 12.64
C ASN A 288 15.96 20.26 13.21
N SER A 289 14.85 20.51 13.89
CA SER A 289 14.74 21.66 14.79
C SER A 289 15.38 21.25 16.12
N LEU A 290 16.69 21.44 16.19
CA LEU A 290 17.41 21.72 17.42
C LEU A 290 18.44 22.79 17.05
N CYS A 291 17.95 24.02 16.94
CA CYS A 291 18.76 25.20 17.13
C CYS A 291 18.48 25.68 18.55
N GLU A 292 19.51 25.65 19.39
CA GLU A 292 19.82 26.68 20.39
C GLU A 292 21.19 26.34 20.99
N ASN A 293 22.26 26.87 20.39
CA ASN A 293 23.09 27.89 21.05
C ASN A 293 24.32 28.27 20.22
N ASP A 294 24.62 29.57 20.30
CA ASP A 294 25.87 30.27 20.03
C ASP A 294 26.40 30.40 18.60
N GLY A 295 26.15 31.60 18.03
CA GLY A 295 27.22 32.58 17.86
C GLY A 295 28.11 32.48 16.61
N GLY A 296 27.98 33.48 15.73
CA GLY A 296 29.14 33.99 14.97
C GLY A 296 29.08 33.89 13.45
N CYS A 297 28.90 35.06 12.82
CA CYS A 297 29.62 35.60 11.66
C CYS A 297 29.83 34.76 10.38
N GLY A 298 29.54 35.37 9.23
CA GLY A 298 30.37 35.21 8.04
C GLY A 298 29.60 35.12 6.72
N ASN A 299 30.08 35.86 5.73
CA ASN A 299 29.47 36.18 4.45
C ASN A 299 29.99 35.25 3.33
N ASP A 300 29.34 35.33 2.17
CA ASP A 300 29.86 35.07 0.80
C ASP A 300 29.89 33.64 0.21
N GLY A 301 29.41 33.56 -1.04
CA GLY A 301 30.08 32.83 -2.13
C GLY A 301 29.41 31.57 -2.64
N ASP A 302 28.92 31.64 -3.88
CA ASP A 302 28.62 30.49 -4.75
C ASP A 302 29.82 29.51 -4.81
N GLU A 303 29.55 28.19 -4.84
CA GLU A 303 30.17 27.28 -5.81
C GLU A 303 29.61 25.85 -5.67
N ASP A 304 29.55 25.20 -6.83
CA ASP A 304 29.11 23.85 -7.10
C ASP A 304 29.69 22.80 -6.15
N ASP A 305 28.86 21.86 -5.71
CA ASP A 305 29.33 20.48 -5.53
C ASP A 305 28.20 19.47 -5.72
N ALA A 306 28.08 19.04 -6.97
CA ALA A 306 27.38 17.84 -7.38
C ALA A 306 28.15 16.61 -6.86
N MET A 307 27.92 16.21 -5.61
CA MET A 307 28.44 14.95 -5.08
C MET A 307 27.40 13.84 -5.14
N ARG A 308 27.76 12.87 -6.00
CA ARG A 308 27.16 11.57 -6.30
C ARG A 308 26.45 10.88 -5.13
N ASP A 309 25.25 10.39 -5.44
CA ASP A 309 24.62 9.25 -4.77
C ASP A 309 25.50 8.00 -4.90
N GLU A 310 26.20 7.62 -3.83
CA GLU A 310 26.64 6.24 -3.61
C GLU A 310 25.89 5.65 -2.42
N ILE A 311 24.87 4.85 -2.73
CA ILE A 311 24.20 3.97 -1.77
C ILE A 311 25.19 2.84 -1.44
N MET A 312 25.92 2.99 -0.34
CA MET A 312 26.75 1.94 0.25
C MET A 312 25.86 0.91 0.95
N VAL A 313 25.69 -0.24 0.32
CA VAL A 313 25.15 -1.47 0.91
C VAL A 313 26.21 -2.05 1.86
N GLY A 314 25.78 -2.49 3.05
CA GLY A 314 26.63 -2.80 4.19
C GLY A 314 27.79 -3.77 3.93
N GLY A 315 28.95 -3.40 4.47
CA GLY A 315 30.13 -4.25 4.64
C GLY A 315 30.77 -3.97 6.01
N ASP A 316 31.23 -5.04 6.65
CA ASP A 316 31.53 -5.18 8.07
C ASP A 316 32.39 -4.10 8.76
N ARG A 317 31.96 -3.76 9.98
CA ARG A 317 32.85 -3.23 11.03
C ARG A 317 33.89 -4.29 11.37
N LYS A 318 35.17 -4.06 11.03
CA LYS A 318 36.35 -4.30 11.89
C LYS A 318 37.65 -4.08 11.10
N ARG A 319 38.39 -3.03 11.46
CA ARG A 319 39.75 -3.06 12.04
C ARG A 319 40.36 -1.67 11.95
N ARG A 320 40.40 -0.97 13.09
CA ARG A 320 41.51 -0.07 13.39
C ARG A 320 42.77 -0.92 13.45
N LEU A 321 43.85 -0.48 12.80
CA LEU A 321 45.22 -0.68 13.25
C LEU A 321 46.12 0.34 12.52
N HIS A 322 46.73 1.18 13.36
CA HIS A 322 47.80 2.17 13.19
C HIS A 322 47.67 3.29 12.17
#